data_AF-E5VPS6-F1
#
_entry.id   AF-E5VPS6-F1
#
_cell.length_a   1.000
_cell.length_b   1.000
_cell.length_c   1.000
_cell.angle_alpha   90.00
_cell.angle_beta   90.00
_cell.angle_gamma   90.00
#
_symmetry.space_group_name_H-M   'P 1'
#
loop_
_entity.id
_entity.type
_entity.pdbx_description
1 polymer ?
#
loop_
_entity_poly.entity_id
_entity_poly.type
_entity_poly.pdbx_seq_one_letter_code
_entity_poly.pdbx_strand_id
1 'polypeptide(L)'
;MKKLDNFSNCLEVLKSADFEMADNNDIYRTGVIGQFNLTFELAWKALQEILKMHGADGAATGSPREILQLGYKLGFVDDAAVWLLMLKKEIHLFIYIMSKKLMR
;
A
#
# COMPACT_ATOMS: atom_id res chain seq x y z
N MET A 1 -17.06 -1.79 -3.44
CA MET A 1 -17.10 -1.00 -2.18
C MET A 1 -16.22 0.21 -2.46
N LYS A 2 -16.73 1.45 -2.44
CA LYS A 2 -16.04 2.61 -3.08
C LYS A 2 -14.54 2.75 -2.73
N LYS A 3 -14.14 2.50 -1.48
CA LYS A 3 -12.72 2.56 -1.06
C LYS A 3 -11.86 1.43 -1.63
N LEU A 4 -12.38 0.20 -1.68
CA LEU A 4 -11.71 -0.94 -2.30
C LEU A 4 -11.59 -0.75 -3.81
N ASP A 5 -12.62 -0.18 -4.44
CA ASP A 5 -12.64 0.10 -5.88
C ASP A 5 -11.59 1.18 -6.21
N ASN A 6 -11.50 2.24 -5.40
CA ASN A 6 -10.47 3.28 -5.53
C ASN A 6 -9.04 2.73 -5.35
N PHE A 7 -8.84 1.87 -4.34
CA PHE A 7 -7.56 1.20 -4.13
C PHE A 7 -7.17 0.36 -5.36
N SER A 8 -8.09 -0.46 -5.85
CA SER A 8 -7.86 -1.34 -7.00
C SER A 8 -7.47 -0.53 -8.24
N ASN A 9 -8.19 0.56 -8.53
CA ASN A 9 -7.87 1.44 -9.66
C ASN A 9 -6.47 2.07 -9.54
N CYS A 10 -6.10 2.56 -8.36
CA CYS A 10 -4.77 3.15 -8.15
C CYS A 10 -3.65 2.11 -8.23
N LEU A 11 -3.92 0.89 -7.77
CA LEU A 11 -2.99 -0.22 -7.85
C LEU A 11 -2.73 -0.63 -9.31
N GLU A 12 -3.75 -0.68 -10.15
CA GLU A 12 -3.56 -0.98 -11.59
C GLU A 12 -2.71 0.09 -12.27
N VAL A 13 -2.92 1.37 -11.96
CA VAL A 13 -2.04 2.45 -12.45
C VAL A 13 -0.60 2.25 -11.96
N LEU A 14 -0.40 1.95 -10.67
CA LEU A 14 0.94 1.71 -10.12
C LEU A 14 1.65 0.51 -10.75
N LYS A 15 0.92 -0.58 -11.02
CA LYS A 15 1.45 -1.78 -11.71
C LYS A 15 1.86 -1.48 -13.15
N SER A 16 1.20 -0.53 -13.79
CA SER A 16 1.53 -0.10 -15.16
C SER A 16 2.73 0.85 -15.25
N ALA A 17 3.31 1.26 -14.12
CA ALA A 17 4.47 2.13 -14.09
C ALA A 17 5.72 1.46 -14.69
N ASP A 18 6.48 2.24 -15.47
CA ASP A 18 7.76 1.83 -16.04
C ASP A 18 8.88 2.09 -15.02
N PHE A 19 9.28 1.05 -14.30
CA PHE A 19 10.31 1.17 -13.28
C PHE A 19 11.72 1.41 -13.86
N GLU A 20 11.99 1.01 -15.10
CA GLU A 20 13.27 1.31 -15.77
C GLU A 20 13.37 2.80 -16.12
N MET A 21 12.26 3.39 -16.55
CA MET A 21 12.16 4.84 -16.76
C MET A 21 12.30 5.60 -15.43
N ALA A 22 11.70 5.10 -14.35
CA ALA A 22 11.85 5.68 -13.02
C ALA A 22 13.30 5.66 -12.50
N ASP A 23 14.11 4.69 -12.91
CA ASP A 23 15.54 4.66 -12.54
C ASP A 23 16.35 5.77 -13.21
N ASN A 24 15.91 6.28 -14.36
CA ASN A 24 16.69 7.23 -15.16
C ASN A 24 16.07 8.63 -15.29
N ASN A 25 14.83 8.82 -14.82
CA ASN A 25 14.10 10.08 -14.93
C ASN A 25 13.50 10.51 -13.58
N ASP A 26 14.03 11.57 -12.98
CA ASP A 26 13.63 12.03 -11.65
C ASP A 26 12.18 12.53 -11.58
N ILE A 27 11.65 13.15 -12.65
CA ILE A 27 10.25 13.60 -12.71
C ILE A 27 9.34 12.38 -12.76
N TYR A 28 9.67 11.40 -13.59
CA TYR A 28 8.90 10.17 -13.70
C TYR A 28 8.94 9.40 -12.37
N ARG A 29 10.12 9.25 -11.77
CA ARG A 29 10.31 8.65 -10.44
C ARG A 29 9.45 9.31 -9.38
N THR A 30 9.40 10.65 -9.38
CA THR A 30 8.55 11.42 -8.46
C THR A 30 7.06 11.09 -8.66
N GLY A 31 6.62 10.93 -9.91
CA GLY A 31 5.26 10.49 -10.24
C GLY A 31 4.95 9.08 -9.69
N VAL A 32 5.86 8.11 -9.89
CA VAL A 32 5.70 6.75 -9.39
C VAL A 32 5.66 6.70 -7.85
N ILE A 33 6.53 7.46 -7.18
CA ILE A 33 6.53 7.60 -5.72
C ILE A 33 5.20 8.22 -5.23
N GLY A 34 4.69 9.24 -5.92
CA GLY A 34 3.39 9.84 -5.63
C GLY A 34 2.26 8.81 -5.75
N GLN A 35 2.24 8.05 -6.84
CA GLN A 35 1.24 7.01 -7.10
C GLN A 35 1.30 5.89 -6.06
N PHE A 36 2.49 5.49 -5.61
CA PHE A 36 2.65 4.53 -4.52
C PHE A 36 2.08 5.05 -3.21
N ASN A 37 2.43 6.27 -2.81
CA ASN A 37 1.92 6.86 -1.56
C ASN A 37 0.40 6.93 -1.56
N LEU A 38 -0.21 7.31 -2.69
CA LEU A 38 -1.66 7.30 -2.86
C LEU A 38 -2.24 5.88 -2.76
N THR A 39 -1.65 4.92 -3.46
CA THR A 39 -2.11 3.52 -3.47
C THR A 39 -2.03 2.91 -2.07
N PHE A 40 -0.93 3.14 -1.35
CA PHE A 40 -0.74 2.67 0.02
C PHE A 40 -1.76 3.29 0.98
N GLU A 41 -2.00 4.61 0.87
CA GLU A 41 -3.01 5.31 1.67
C GLU A 41 -4.41 4.72 1.48
N LEU A 42 -4.76 4.39 0.23
CA LEU A 42 -6.04 3.77 -0.09
C LEU A 42 -6.11 2.31 0.39
N ALA A 43 -5.01 1.57 0.34
CA ALA A 43 -4.95 0.18 0.79
C ALA A 43 -5.32 0.06 2.28
N TRP A 44 -4.65 0.82 3.16
CA TRP A 44 -4.93 0.72 4.58
C TRP A 44 -6.31 1.27 4.94
N LYS A 45 -6.84 2.27 4.20
CA LYS A 45 -8.22 2.75 4.36
C LYS A 45 -9.27 1.75 3.90
N ALA A 46 -9.00 0.98 2.85
CA ALA A 46 -9.87 -0.09 2.38
C ALA A 46 -9.89 -1.24 3.40
N LEU A 47 -8.71 -1.65 3.89
CA LEU A 47 -8.57 -2.61 4.98
C LEU A 47 -9.32 -2.15 6.24
N GLN A 48 -9.20 -0.87 6.62
CA GLN A 48 -9.93 -0.31 7.75
C GLN A 48 -11.45 -0.49 7.62
N GLU A 49 -12.02 -0.24 6.44
CA GLU A 49 -13.46 -0.46 6.23
C GLU A 49 -13.84 -1.93 6.30
N ILE A 50 -13.02 -2.82 5.72
CA ILE A 50 -13.24 -4.26 5.81
C ILE A 50 -13.28 -4.70 7.28
N LEU A 51 -12.30 -4.25 8.07
CA LEU A 51 -12.24 -4.56 9.50
C LEU A 51 -13.44 -4.00 10.28
N LYS A 52 -13.91 -2.79 9.96
CA LYS A 52 -15.14 -2.22 10.55
C LYS A 52 -16.37 -3.06 10.25
N MET A 53 -16.52 -3.52 9.00
CA MET A 53 -17.65 -4.37 8.61
C MET A 53 -17.64 -5.73 9.34
N HIS A 54 -16.46 -6.23 9.68
CA HIS A 54 -16.30 -7.46 10.47
C HIS A 54 -16.40 -7.22 11.98
N GLY A 55 -16.70 -5.98 12.43
CA GLY A 55 -16.83 -5.65 13.85
C GLY A 55 -15.51 -5.71 14.62
N ALA A 56 -14.36 -5.55 13.96
CA ALA A 56 -13.06 -5.63 14.61
C ALA A 56 -12.80 -4.41 15.52
N ASP A 57 -12.57 -4.67 16.81
CA ASP A 57 -12.21 -3.64 17.78
C ASP A 57 -10.93 -2.89 17.37
N GLY A 58 -10.95 -1.57 17.51
CA GLY A 58 -9.84 -0.69 17.11
C GLY A 58 -9.83 -0.30 15.64
N ALA A 59 -10.67 -0.89 14.78
CA ALA A 59 -10.75 -0.50 13.36
C ALA A 59 -11.30 0.92 13.15
N ALA A 60 -12.11 1.44 14.08
CA ALA A 60 -12.75 2.74 13.95
C ALA A 60 -11.78 3.92 14.04
N THR A 61 -10.77 3.82 14.92
CA THR A 61 -9.87 4.92 15.30
C THR A 61 -8.39 4.60 15.10
N GLY A 62 -8.05 3.38 14.66
CA GLY A 62 -6.66 2.97 14.47
C GLY A 62 -5.90 3.82 13.45
N SER A 63 -4.67 4.16 13.78
CA SER A 63 -3.66 4.71 12.88
C SER A 63 -3.32 3.70 11.76
N PRO A 64 -2.69 4.13 10.64
CA PRO A 64 -2.32 3.22 9.55
C PRO A 64 -1.53 2.00 10.03
N ARG A 65 -0.61 2.20 10.98
CA ARG A 65 0.17 1.13 11.61
C ARG A 65 -0.71 0.12 12.33
N GLU A 66 -1.62 0.61 13.17
CA GLU A 66 -2.52 -0.23 13.98
C GLU A 66 -3.49 -1.01 13.09
N ILE A 67 -4.01 -0.37 12.04
CA ILE A 67 -4.89 -1.02 11.06
C ILE A 67 -4.18 -2.16 10.33
N LEU A 68 -2.94 -1.94 9.87
CA LEU A 68 -2.15 -2.98 9.20
C LEU A 68 -1.82 -4.15 10.14
N GLN A 69 -1.45 -3.85 11.39
CA GLN A 69 -1.19 -4.88 12.40
C GLN A 69 -2.45 -5.68 12.75
N LEU A 70 -3.60 -5.00 12.87
CA LEU A 70 -4.88 -5.63 13.12
C LEU A 70 -5.32 -6.52 11.94
N GLY A 71 -5.15 -6.04 10.71
CA GLY A 71 -5.40 -6.81 9.50
C GLY A 71 -4.57 -8.08 9.43
N TYR A 72 -3.28 -8.00 9.79
CA TYR A 72 -2.43 -9.19 9.89
C TYR A 72 -2.89 -10.16 10.99
N LYS A 73 -3.15 -9.64 12.20
CA LYS A 73 -3.63 -10.45 13.33
C LYS A 73 -4.92 -11.23 13.00
N LEU A 74 -5.79 -10.63 12.19
CA LEU A 74 -7.08 -11.20 11.79
C LEU A 74 -7.03 -11.95 10.45
N GLY A 75 -5.85 -12.09 9.82
CA GLY A 75 -5.67 -12.88 8.59
C GLY A 75 -6.11 -12.19 7.29
N PHE A 76 -6.30 -10.87 7.29
CA PHE A 76 -6.57 -10.09 6.08
C PHE A 76 -5.30 -9.67 5.33
N VAL A 77 -4.14 -9.77 5.98
CA VAL A 77 -2.83 -9.39 5.44
C VAL A 77 -1.82 -10.49 5.77
N ASP A 78 -1.05 -10.94 4.79
CA ASP A 78 -0.13 -12.07 4.96
C ASP A 78 1.23 -11.71 5.57
N ASP A 79 1.81 -10.54 5.24
CA ASP A 79 3.15 -10.15 5.68
C ASP A 79 3.15 -8.74 6.29
N ALA A 80 2.86 -8.65 7.59
CA ALA A 80 2.90 -7.38 8.30
C ALA A 80 4.26 -6.66 8.21
N ALA A 81 5.38 -7.39 8.09
CA ALA A 81 6.70 -6.76 8.04
C ALA A 81 6.86 -5.96 6.74
N VAL A 82 6.42 -6.50 5.60
CA VAL A 82 6.44 -5.79 4.30
C VAL A 82 5.55 -4.55 4.34
N TRP A 83 4.34 -4.63 4.90
CA TRP A 83 3.44 -3.48 5.01
C TRP A 83 3.96 -2.39 5.95
N LEU A 84 4.54 -2.77 7.09
CA LEU A 84 5.15 -1.82 8.02
C LEU A 84 6.43 -1.20 7.46
N LEU A 85 7.14 -1.93 6.60
CA LEU A 85 8.30 -1.42 5.89
C LEU A 85 7.89 -0.37 4.84
N MET A 86 6.83 -0.65 4.08
CA MET A 86 6.22 0.32 3.17
C MET A 86 5.73 1.59 3.91
N LEU A 87 5.16 1.44 5.11
CA LEU A 87 4.71 2.58 5.93
C LEU A 87 5.84 3.54 6.32
N LYS A 88 7.07 3.03 6.51
CA LYS A 88 8.23 3.86 6.88
C LYS A 88 8.72 4.77 5.74
N LYS A 89 8.14 4.66 4.53
CA LYS A 89 8.44 5.50 3.37
C LYS A 89 9.93 5.58 3.02
N GLU A 90 10.65 4.48 3.20
CA GLU A 90 12.04 4.36 2.74
C GLU A 90 12.03 4.30 1.19
N ILE A 91 12.08 5.47 0.54
CA ILE A 91 11.97 5.63 -0.93
C ILE A 91 12.99 4.75 -1.68
N HIS A 92 14.19 4.58 -1.14
CA HIS A 92 15.21 3.68 -1.70
C HIS A 92 14.78 2.22 -1.68
N LEU A 93 14.06 1.81 -0.63
CA LEU A 93 13.56 0.46 -0.49
C LEU A 93 12.32 0.22 -1.37
N PHE A 94 11.54 1.26 -1.65
CA PHE A 94 10.36 1.18 -2.53
C PHE A 94 10.75 0.76 -3.97
N ILE A 95 11.75 1.41 -4.58
CA ILE A 95 12.25 1.03 -5.91
C ILE A 95 12.78 -0.40 -5.88
N TYR A 96 13.55 -0.75 -4.85
CA TYR A 96 14.12 -2.10 -4.68
C TYR A 96 13.03 -3.19 -4.49
N ILE A 97 12.00 -2.93 -3.70
CA ILE A 97 10.91 -3.88 -3.40
C ILE A 97 10.01 -4.08 -4.63
N MET A 98 9.65 -3.00 -5.35
CA MET A 98 8.82 -3.12 -6.56
C MET A 98 9.57 -3.81 -7.70
N SER A 99 10.86 -3.53 -7.86
CA SER A 99 11.72 -4.21 -8.84
C SER A 99 11.91 -5.71 -8.55
N LYS A 100 11.96 -6.13 -7.27
CA LYS A 100 12.40 -7.49 -6.90
C LYS A 100 11.34 -8.41 -6.31
N LYS A 101 10.26 -7.89 -5.70
CA LYS A 101 9.34 -8.71 -4.87
C LYS A 101 7.87 -8.67 -5.28
N LEU A 102 7.37 -7.60 -5.89
CA LEU A 102 5.93 -7.46 -6.16
C LEU A 102 5.48 -7.95 -7.56
N MET A 103 6.40 -8.32 -8.45
CA MET A 103 6.12 -8.90 -9.78
C MET A 103 6.47 -10.39 -9.82
N ARG A 104 5.84 -11.18 -8.96
CA ARG A 104 5.68 -12.63 -9.13
C ARG A 104 4.21 -12.99 -9.03
#